data_AF-A0A6A4IJP4-F1
#
_entry.id   AF-A0A6A4IJP4-F1
#
_cell.length_a   1.000
_cell.length_b   1.000
_cell.length_c   1.000
_cell.angle_alpha   90.00
_cell.angle_beta   90.00
_cell.angle_gamma   90.00
#
_symmetry.space_group_name_H-M   'P 1'
#
loop_
_entity.id
_entity.type
_entity.pdbx_description
1 polymer ?
#
loop_
_entity_poly.entity_id
_entity_poly.type
_entity_poly.pdbx_seq_one_letter_code
_entity_poly.pdbx_strand_id
1 'polypeptide(L)'
;MLDGLVEQDFEARWAAASVAVRRKHILVGLSEACSISDNLNHARCFTGDILLLDHLSTEGKVFLELIKLIIHDREAETLQNFPGETWEKFVQSEESEPSSDEVRKIMLSEMKILRTLLIYYVVLFTMLSFTGYPRPTIPVQKHRFDLNVENQLANVEKAERATIYGKAAAKQMKKEDWAGFLERNSRRKVVCDNCLKPQTPEQKYPRCARC
;
A
#
# COMPACT_ATOMS: atom_id res chain seq x y z
N MET A 1 17.42 3.63 7.04
CA MET A 1 17.08 2.53 6.10
C MET A 1 16.92 3.04 4.67
N LEU A 2 16.28 4.19 4.44
CA LEU A 2 16.21 4.81 3.10
C LEU A 2 17.56 5.36 2.60
N ASP A 3 18.45 5.83 3.50
CA ASP A 3 19.73 6.46 3.08
C ASP A 3 20.66 5.49 2.34
N GLY A 4 20.80 4.26 2.83
CA GLY A 4 21.59 3.22 2.17
C GLY A 4 21.00 2.73 0.84
N LEU A 5 19.74 3.06 0.52
CA LEU A 5 19.13 2.80 -0.79
C LEU A 5 19.38 3.95 -1.78
N VAL A 6 19.50 5.20 -1.29
CA VAL A 6 19.82 6.37 -2.12
C VAL A 6 21.30 6.37 -2.53
N GLU A 7 22.18 5.80 -1.70
CA GLU A 7 23.62 5.63 -1.96
C GLU A 7 23.97 4.66 -3.12
N GLN A 8 22.99 3.96 -3.71
CA GLN A 8 23.21 2.97 -4.79
C GLN A 8 22.80 3.44 -6.19
N ASP A 9 23.09 4.70 -6.54
CA ASP A 9 22.71 5.31 -7.81
C ASP A 9 21.21 5.15 -8.13
N PHE A 10 20.35 5.09 -7.10
CA PHE A 10 18.93 4.84 -7.26
C PHE A 10 18.31 5.87 -8.22
N GLU A 11 18.59 7.15 -8.00
CA GLU A 11 18.04 8.24 -8.82
C GLU A 11 18.40 8.07 -10.31
N ALA A 12 19.68 7.77 -10.60
CA ALA A 12 20.15 7.59 -11.97
C ALA A 12 19.52 6.35 -12.62
N ARG A 13 19.48 5.22 -11.92
CA ARG A 13 18.87 3.97 -12.42
C ARG A 13 17.36 4.13 -12.64
N TRP A 14 16.68 4.83 -11.74
CA TRP A 14 15.25 5.09 -11.82
C TRP A 14 14.89 6.02 -12.98
N ALA A 15 15.68 7.09 -13.17
CA ALA A 15 15.54 8.01 -14.29
C ALA A 15 15.76 7.29 -15.64
N ALA A 16 16.79 6.43 -15.70
CA ALA A 16 17.11 5.64 -16.90
C ALA A 16 16.14 4.48 -17.17
N ALA A 17 15.33 4.06 -16.19
CA ALA A 17 14.37 2.98 -16.38
C ALA A 17 13.30 3.34 -17.42
N SER A 18 12.72 2.34 -18.07
CA SER A 18 11.55 2.58 -18.93
C SER A 18 10.29 2.81 -18.09
N VAL A 19 9.27 3.44 -18.69
CA VAL A 19 7.95 3.61 -18.05
C VAL A 19 7.38 2.28 -17.59
N ALA A 20 7.48 1.23 -18.43
CA ALA A 20 7.00 -0.11 -18.08
C ALA A 20 7.69 -0.69 -16.83
N VAL A 21 9.01 -0.49 -16.70
CA VAL A 21 9.76 -0.90 -15.51
C VAL A 21 9.30 -0.12 -14.28
N ARG A 22 9.20 1.21 -14.36
CA ARG A 22 8.71 2.03 -13.25
C ARG A 22 7.31 1.62 -12.80
N ARG A 23 6.38 1.46 -13.75
CA ARG A 23 5.00 1.00 -13.49
C ARG A 23 4.97 -0.30 -12.71
N LYS A 24 5.77 -1.29 -13.14
CA LYS A 24 5.86 -2.58 -12.46
C LYS A 24 6.23 -2.41 -10.99
N HIS A 25 7.25 -1.62 -10.69
CA HIS A 25 7.72 -1.46 -9.31
C HIS A 25 6.80 -0.58 -8.45
N ILE A 26 6.17 0.44 -9.05
CA ILE A 26 5.13 1.25 -8.37
C ILE A 26 3.91 0.38 -8.02
N LEU A 27 3.47 -0.49 -8.93
CA LEU A 27 2.37 -1.42 -8.66
C LEU A 27 2.70 -2.38 -7.51
N VAL A 28 3.95 -2.86 -7.44
CA VAL A 28 4.40 -3.64 -6.28
C VAL A 28 4.33 -2.79 -5.01
N GLY A 29 4.82 -1.55 -5.05
CA GLY A 29 4.75 -0.64 -3.89
C GLY A 29 3.34 -0.40 -3.38
N LEU A 30 2.41 -0.06 -4.29
CA LEU A 30 0.99 0.12 -4.01
C LEU A 30 0.37 -1.15 -3.43
N SER A 31 0.58 -2.30 -4.10
CA SER A 31 0.00 -3.56 -3.68
C SER A 31 0.48 -3.97 -2.30
N GLU A 32 1.77 -3.83 -2.00
CA GLU A 32 2.33 -4.23 -0.71
C GLU A 32 1.86 -3.31 0.41
N ALA A 33 1.88 -1.99 0.19
CA ALA A 33 1.49 -0.99 1.18
C ALA A 33 0.02 -1.13 1.58
N CYS A 34 -0.87 -1.29 0.59
CA CYS A 34 -2.30 -1.50 0.84
C CYS A 34 -2.58 -2.85 1.51
N SER A 35 -1.65 -3.79 1.43
CA SER A 35 -1.82 -5.12 2.01
C SER A 35 -1.40 -5.19 3.48
N ILE A 36 -0.77 -4.14 4.02
CA ILE A 36 -0.36 -4.07 5.44
C ILE A 36 -1.59 -4.09 6.36
N SER A 37 -2.61 -3.29 6.05
CA SER A 37 -3.86 -3.23 6.81
C SER A 37 -5.01 -2.70 5.96
N ASP A 38 -6.24 -3.03 6.35
CA ASP A 38 -7.44 -2.53 5.67
C ASP A 38 -7.54 -0.99 5.74
N ASN A 39 -7.11 -0.39 6.86
CA ASN A 39 -7.07 1.07 7.01
C ASN A 39 -6.15 1.73 5.98
N LEU A 40 -4.98 1.13 5.71
CA LEU A 40 -4.08 1.64 4.66
C LEU A 40 -4.65 1.41 3.25
N ASN A 41 -5.39 0.31 3.02
CA ASN A 41 -6.09 0.13 1.76
C ASN A 41 -7.20 1.18 1.56
N HIS A 42 -7.95 1.52 2.62
CA HIS A 42 -8.97 2.56 2.56
C HIS A 42 -8.36 3.95 2.35
N ALA A 43 -7.20 4.24 2.95
CA ALA A 43 -6.51 5.52 2.82
C ALA A 43 -6.15 5.89 1.37
N ARG A 44 -6.22 4.96 0.43
CA ARG A 44 -6.05 5.22 -1.01
C ARG A 44 -6.95 6.34 -1.51
N CYS A 45 -8.17 6.46 -0.99
CA CYS A 45 -9.11 7.52 -1.39
C CYS A 45 -8.57 8.94 -1.13
N PHE A 46 -7.61 9.10 -0.20
CA PHE A 46 -6.99 10.37 0.16
C PHE A 46 -5.66 10.64 -0.57
N THR A 47 -5.22 9.72 -1.43
CA THR A 47 -3.91 9.79 -2.11
C THR A 47 -4.01 9.90 -3.63
N GLY A 48 -5.21 10.12 -4.14
CA GLY A 48 -5.51 10.15 -5.58
C GLY A 48 -4.76 11.22 -6.38
N ASP A 49 -4.17 12.24 -5.74
CA ASP A 49 -3.37 13.25 -6.43
C ASP A 49 -1.88 12.87 -6.51
N ILE A 50 -1.42 12.03 -5.58
CA ILE A 50 0.01 11.73 -5.38
C ILE A 50 0.35 10.34 -5.91
N LEU A 51 -0.45 9.34 -5.56
CA LEU A 51 -0.13 7.93 -5.78
C LEU A 51 -0.73 7.37 -7.08
N LEU A 52 -0.99 8.23 -8.06
CA LEU A 52 -1.42 7.80 -9.40
C LEU A 52 -0.28 7.11 -10.13
N LEU A 53 -0.56 5.90 -10.62
CA LEU A 53 0.43 5.10 -11.34
C LEU A 53 1.04 5.84 -12.53
N ASP A 54 0.21 6.52 -13.33
CA ASP A 54 0.67 7.25 -14.52
C ASP A 54 1.53 8.45 -14.12
N HIS A 55 1.14 9.18 -13.07
CA HIS A 55 1.87 10.32 -12.52
C HIS A 55 3.26 9.91 -12.02
N LEU A 56 3.35 8.80 -11.29
CA LEU A 56 4.61 8.31 -10.72
C LEU A 56 5.52 7.65 -11.75
N SER A 57 4.98 7.09 -12.84
CA SER A 57 5.74 6.22 -13.76
C SER A 57 6.19 6.88 -15.06
N THR A 58 5.52 7.93 -15.53
CA THR A 58 5.78 8.49 -16.86
C THR A 58 7.18 9.11 -16.94
N GLU A 59 7.44 10.13 -16.14
CA GLU A 59 8.73 10.84 -16.15
C GLU A 59 9.72 10.30 -15.11
N GLY A 60 9.22 9.55 -14.11
CA GLY A 60 10.02 9.08 -12.98
C GLY A 60 10.45 10.18 -11.99
N LYS A 61 10.58 11.43 -12.45
CA LYS A 61 10.95 12.61 -11.65
C LYS A 61 10.02 12.82 -10.45
N VAL A 62 8.72 12.72 -10.64
CA VAL A 62 7.70 12.87 -9.58
C VAL A 62 7.96 11.91 -8.42
N PHE A 63 8.30 10.66 -8.72
CA PHE A 63 8.63 9.68 -7.68
C PHE A 63 9.94 10.04 -6.94
N LEU A 64 10.93 10.60 -7.64
CA LEU A 64 12.18 11.08 -7.01
C LEU A 64 11.95 12.30 -6.12
N GLU A 65 11.09 13.23 -6.55
CA GLU A 65 10.69 14.38 -5.74
C GLU A 65 9.98 13.91 -4.45
N LEU A 66 9.14 12.88 -4.54
CA LEU A 66 8.50 12.27 -3.38
C LEU A 66 9.49 11.62 -2.40
N ILE A 67 10.52 10.94 -2.93
CA ILE A 67 11.62 10.41 -2.09
C ILE A 67 12.33 11.56 -1.37
N LYS A 68 12.67 12.63 -2.09
CA LYS A 68 13.37 13.77 -1.51
C LYS A 68 12.55 14.41 -0.40
N LEU A 69 11.26 14.63 -0.62
CA LEU A 69 10.34 15.12 0.40
C LEU A 69 10.40 14.25 1.67
N ILE A 70 10.30 12.93 1.54
CA ILE A 70 10.34 12.00 2.67
C ILE A 70 11.68 12.03 3.43
N ILE A 71 12.79 12.16 2.71
CA ILE A 71 14.13 12.16 3.32
C ILE A 71 14.41 13.48 4.05
N HIS A 72 13.99 14.62 3.48
CA HIS A 72 14.23 15.93 4.06
C HIS A 72 13.40 16.18 5.32
N ASP A 73 12.29 15.46 5.49
CA ASP A 73 11.36 15.66 6.61
C ASP A 73 11.71 14.84 7.87
N ARG A 74 12.90 14.22 7.92
CA ARG A 74 13.32 13.40 9.08
C ARG A 74 13.50 14.18 10.38
N GLU A 75 13.64 15.50 10.30
CA GLU A 75 13.82 16.37 11.47
C GLU A 75 12.52 17.06 11.91
N ALA A 76 11.40 16.84 11.20
CA ALA A 76 10.14 17.49 11.54
C ALA A 76 9.42 16.81 12.71
N GLU A 77 9.10 17.60 13.73
CA GLU A 77 8.23 17.19 14.85
C GLU A 77 6.75 17.08 14.43
N THR A 78 6.42 17.52 13.22
CA THR A 78 5.06 17.56 12.67
C THR A 78 4.89 16.57 11.54
N LEU A 79 3.68 16.02 11.41
CA LEU A 79 3.34 15.11 10.32
C LEU A 79 3.57 15.77 8.95
N GLN A 80 4.31 15.09 8.07
CA GLN A 80 4.56 15.58 6.72
C GLN A 80 3.26 15.91 5.99
N ASN A 81 3.16 17.13 5.48
CA ASN A 81 2.08 17.50 4.58
C ASN A 81 2.52 17.31 3.13
N PHE A 82 1.99 16.29 2.47
CA PHE A 82 2.19 16.13 1.03
C PHE A 82 1.13 16.93 0.26
N PRO A 83 1.53 17.82 -0.65
CA PRO A 83 0.60 18.68 -1.38
C PRO A 83 -0.33 17.86 -2.26
N GLY A 84 -1.57 18.33 -2.44
CA GLY A 84 -2.56 17.69 -3.29
C GLY A 84 -3.86 18.47 -3.29
N GLU A 85 -4.28 18.94 -4.46
CA GLU A 85 -5.43 19.84 -4.59
C GLU A 85 -6.72 19.24 -4.03
N THR A 86 -6.99 17.97 -4.30
CA THR A 86 -8.20 17.28 -3.81
C THR A 86 -8.12 17.10 -2.30
N TRP A 87 -6.94 16.72 -1.79
CA TRP A 87 -6.71 16.54 -0.37
C TRP A 87 -6.82 17.85 0.41
N GLU A 88 -6.23 18.93 -0.09
CA GLU A 88 -6.27 20.25 0.55
C GLU A 88 -7.70 20.80 0.59
N LYS A 89 -8.48 20.66 -0.49
CA LYS A 89 -9.90 21.01 -0.49
C LYS A 89 -10.69 20.20 0.53
N PHE A 90 -10.42 18.90 0.64
CA PHE A 90 -11.05 18.04 1.65
C PHE A 90 -10.73 18.52 3.07
N VAL A 91 -9.44 18.70 3.40
CA VAL A 91 -9.01 19.17 4.73
C VAL A 91 -9.62 20.53 5.06
N GLN A 92 -9.60 21.47 4.10
CA GLN A 92 -10.23 22.78 4.28
C GLN A 92 -11.73 22.67 4.54
N SER A 93 -12.44 21.79 3.82
CA SER A 93 -13.87 21.58 4.06
C SER A 93 -14.14 21.03 5.47
N GLU A 94 -13.35 20.05 5.91
CA GLU A 94 -13.46 19.44 7.25
C GLU A 94 -13.09 20.41 8.38
N GLU A 95 -12.13 21.32 8.16
CA GLU A 95 -11.69 22.33 9.14
C GLU A 95 -12.58 23.58 9.16
N SER A 96 -13.27 23.88 8.05
CA SER A 96 -14.19 25.02 7.92
C SER A 96 -15.55 24.79 8.58
N GLU A 97 -15.94 23.53 8.79
CA GLU A 97 -17.14 23.22 9.56
C GLU A 97 -16.88 23.53 11.05
N PRO A 98 -17.76 24.31 11.71
CA PRO A 98 -17.63 24.61 13.13
C PRO A 98 -17.93 23.35 13.95
N SER A 99 -16.97 22.45 14.04
CA SER A 99 -17.09 21.25 14.86
C SER A 99 -16.47 21.51 16.23
N SER A 100 -17.36 21.74 17.20
CA SER A 100 -17.10 21.41 18.61
C SER A 100 -17.08 19.89 18.84
N ASP A 101 -16.98 19.10 17.76
CA ASP A 101 -16.99 17.65 17.79
C ASP A 101 -15.56 17.12 17.73
N GLU A 102 -15.04 16.82 18.91
CA GLU A 102 -13.69 16.28 19.11
C GLU A 102 -13.49 14.95 18.38
N VAL A 103 -14.57 14.19 18.13
CA VAL A 103 -14.51 12.94 17.35
C VAL A 103 -14.10 13.23 15.91
N ARG A 104 -14.66 14.27 15.29
CA ARG A 104 -14.35 14.63 13.90
C ARG A 104 -12.90 15.08 13.75
N LYS A 105 -12.37 15.82 14.72
CA LYS A 105 -10.95 16.22 14.76
C LYS A 105 -10.02 15.01 14.87
N ILE A 106 -10.39 14.02 15.69
CA ILE A 106 -9.64 12.77 15.81
C ILE A 106 -9.67 12.00 14.48
N MET A 107 -10.84 11.88 13.84
CA MET A 107 -10.96 11.21 12.54
C MET A 107 -10.13 11.89 11.45
N LEU A 108 -10.18 13.21 11.35
CA LEU A 108 -9.36 13.96 10.38
C LEU A 108 -7.85 13.76 10.65
N SER A 109 -7.45 13.70 11.91
CA SER A 109 -6.06 13.43 12.31
C SER A 109 -5.64 12.00 11.93
N GLU A 110 -6.51 11.01 12.15
CA GLU A 110 -6.27 9.64 11.72
C GLU A 110 -6.14 9.54 10.20
N MET A 111 -7.02 10.21 9.43
CA MET A 111 -6.93 10.26 7.97
C MET A 111 -5.61 10.88 7.49
N LYS A 112 -5.18 11.98 8.11
CA LYS A 112 -3.86 12.60 7.87
C LYS A 112 -2.74 11.58 8.09
N ILE A 113 -2.72 10.89 9.22
CA ILE A 113 -1.70 9.88 9.56
C ILE A 113 -1.71 8.72 8.56
N LEU A 114 -2.88 8.15 8.27
CA LEU A 114 -3.01 7.01 7.35
C LEU A 114 -2.58 7.36 5.93
N ARG A 115 -2.93 8.56 5.45
CA ARG A 115 -2.49 9.09 4.15
C ARG A 115 -0.97 9.17 4.08
N THR A 116 -0.35 9.79 5.10
CA THR A 116 1.10 9.91 5.18
C THR A 116 1.75 8.53 5.23
N LEU A 117 1.31 7.64 6.12
CA LEU A 117 1.85 6.27 6.21
C LEU A 117 1.77 5.52 4.89
N LEU A 118 0.63 5.61 4.18
CA LEU A 118 0.47 4.96 2.89
C LEU A 118 1.51 5.46 1.87
N ILE A 119 1.72 6.77 1.78
CA ILE A 119 2.72 7.38 0.89
C ILE A 119 4.12 6.86 1.21
N TYR A 120 4.51 6.85 2.50
CA TYR A 120 5.81 6.34 2.94
C TYR A 120 6.00 4.87 2.56
N TYR A 121 5.00 4.01 2.82
CA TYR A 121 5.11 2.59 2.49
C TYR A 121 5.17 2.34 0.99
N VAL A 122 4.42 3.09 0.18
CA VAL A 122 4.48 2.96 -1.28
C VAL A 122 5.86 3.33 -1.80
N VAL A 123 6.46 4.41 -1.31
CA VAL A 123 7.82 4.81 -1.68
C VAL A 123 8.83 3.74 -1.25
N LEU A 124 8.80 3.33 0.02
CA LEU A 124 9.71 2.32 0.55
C LEU A 124 9.65 1.00 -0.24
N PHE A 125 8.45 0.47 -0.47
CA PHE A 125 8.29 -0.81 -1.16
C PHE A 125 8.58 -0.73 -2.65
N THR A 126 8.33 0.41 -3.29
CA THR A 126 8.77 0.65 -4.67
C THR A 126 10.29 0.63 -4.74
N MET A 127 10.98 1.33 -3.83
CA MET A 127 12.43 1.35 -3.77
C MET A 127 13.01 -0.04 -3.53
N LEU A 128 12.54 -0.78 -2.52
CA LEU A 128 12.99 -2.14 -2.23
C LEU A 128 12.75 -3.09 -3.42
N SER A 129 11.58 -2.98 -4.05
CA SER A 129 11.23 -3.76 -5.24
C SER A 129 12.17 -3.48 -6.41
N PHE A 130 12.45 -2.21 -6.69
CA PHE A 130 13.30 -1.78 -7.81
C PHE A 130 14.78 -2.15 -7.61
N THR A 131 15.24 -2.04 -6.37
CA THR A 131 16.64 -2.35 -5.99
C THR A 131 16.87 -3.84 -5.75
N GLY A 132 15.81 -4.66 -5.72
CA GLY A 132 15.90 -6.10 -5.50
C GLY A 132 16.10 -6.49 -4.04
N TYR A 133 15.99 -5.55 -3.09
CA TYR A 133 16.07 -5.87 -1.68
C TYR A 133 14.84 -6.67 -1.21
N PRO A 134 15.03 -7.56 -0.22
CA PRO A 134 13.92 -8.22 0.44
C PRO A 134 12.94 -7.20 1.01
N ARG A 135 11.66 -7.35 0.68
CA ARG A 135 10.57 -6.59 1.30
C ARG A 135 10.32 -7.11 2.73
N PRO A 136 9.97 -6.23 3.69
CA PRO A 136 9.78 -6.66 5.08
C PRO A 136 8.62 -7.65 5.19
N THR A 137 8.75 -8.55 6.16
CA THR A 137 7.67 -9.46 6.53
C THR A 137 6.58 -8.65 7.25
N ILE A 138 5.35 -8.77 6.77
CA ILE A 138 4.19 -8.13 7.41
C ILE A 138 3.56 -9.14 8.38
N PRO A 139 3.48 -8.85 9.69
CA PRO A 139 2.68 -9.64 10.61
C PRO A 139 1.20 -9.42 10.28
N VAL A 140 0.44 -10.50 10.13
CA VAL A 140 -0.99 -10.42 9.80
C VAL A 140 -1.78 -11.16 10.86
N GLN A 141 -2.77 -10.48 11.42
CA GLN A 141 -3.83 -11.10 12.21
C GLN A 141 -4.89 -11.63 11.25
N LYS A 142 -5.24 -12.92 11.38
CA LYS A 142 -6.28 -13.51 10.54
C LYS A 142 -7.60 -13.48 11.29
N HIS A 143 -8.45 -12.54 10.94
CA HIS A 143 -9.84 -12.57 11.38
C HIS A 143 -10.62 -13.67 10.66
N ARG A 144 -11.57 -14.25 11.37
CA ARG A 144 -12.48 -15.27 10.83
C ARG A 144 -13.55 -14.55 10.01
N PHE A 145 -13.37 -14.47 8.70
CA PHE A 145 -14.38 -13.91 7.80
C PHE A 145 -15.45 -14.95 7.43
N ASP A 146 -16.66 -14.47 7.15
CA ASP A 146 -17.72 -15.30 6.58
C ASP A 146 -17.38 -15.63 5.11
N LEU A 147 -17.05 -16.91 4.87
CA LEU A 147 -16.65 -17.43 3.57
C LEU A 147 -17.73 -17.22 2.49
N ASN A 148 -19.00 -17.02 2.85
CA ASN A 148 -20.07 -16.80 1.87
C ASN A 148 -19.95 -15.44 1.19
N VAL A 149 -19.62 -14.39 1.93
CA VAL A 149 -19.50 -13.02 1.40
C VAL A 149 -18.30 -12.92 0.46
N GLU A 150 -17.16 -13.52 0.85
CA GLU A 150 -15.94 -13.56 0.03
C GLU A 150 -16.18 -14.27 -1.32
N ASN A 151 -16.89 -15.40 -1.29
CA ASN A 151 -17.22 -16.15 -2.50
C ASN A 151 -18.17 -15.37 -3.44
N GLN A 152 -19.11 -14.60 -2.88
CA GLN A 152 -20.00 -13.75 -3.68
C GLN A 152 -19.23 -12.61 -4.36
N LEU A 153 -18.38 -11.90 -3.61
CA LEU A 153 -17.54 -10.84 -4.16
C LEU A 153 -16.59 -11.35 -5.25
N ALA A 154 -15.93 -12.49 -5.01
CA ALA A 154 -15.04 -13.10 -6.00
C ALA A 154 -15.76 -13.49 -7.31
N ASN A 155 -17.05 -13.85 -7.23
CA ASN A 155 -17.87 -14.13 -8.42
C ASN A 155 -18.24 -12.85 -9.18
N VAL A 156 -18.56 -11.77 -8.46
CA VAL A 156 -18.84 -10.45 -9.05
C VAL A 156 -17.60 -9.92 -9.76
N GLU A 157 -16.44 -9.90 -9.10
CA GLU A 157 -15.18 -9.44 -9.70
C GLU A 157 -14.80 -10.26 -10.94
N LYS A 158 -15.01 -11.58 -10.90
CA LYS A 158 -14.78 -12.46 -12.04
C LYS A 158 -15.68 -12.10 -13.22
N ALA A 159 -16.95 -11.82 -12.96
CA ALA A 159 -17.92 -11.44 -13.99
C ALA A 159 -17.58 -10.07 -14.59
N GLU A 160 -17.32 -9.07 -13.76
CA GLU A 160 -16.95 -7.71 -14.21
C GLU A 160 -15.69 -7.72 -15.08
N ARG A 161 -14.62 -8.40 -14.65
CA ARG A 161 -13.38 -8.47 -15.42
C ARG A 161 -13.57 -9.15 -16.77
N ALA A 162 -14.38 -10.21 -16.83
CA ALA A 162 -14.69 -10.87 -18.08
C ALA A 162 -15.50 -9.97 -19.04
N THR A 163 -16.34 -9.11 -18.49
CA THR A 163 -17.11 -8.11 -19.25
C THR A 163 -16.21 -6.98 -19.79
N ILE A 164 -15.31 -6.44 -18.97
CA ILE A 164 -14.47 -5.28 -19.33
C ILE A 164 -13.33 -5.68 -20.28
N TYR A 165 -12.61 -6.76 -19.98
CA TYR A 165 -11.37 -7.13 -20.68
C TYR A 165 -11.52 -8.33 -21.61
N GLY A 166 -12.67 -8.99 -21.57
CA GLY A 166 -12.90 -10.26 -22.26
C GLY A 166 -12.35 -11.47 -21.49
N LYS A 167 -12.93 -12.65 -21.78
CA LYS A 167 -12.66 -13.90 -21.03
C LYS A 167 -11.19 -14.33 -21.03
N ALA A 168 -10.48 -14.16 -22.15
CA ALA A 168 -9.09 -14.59 -22.28
C ALA A 168 -8.15 -13.73 -21.43
N ALA A 169 -8.25 -12.41 -21.55
CA ALA A 169 -7.46 -11.46 -20.75
C ALA A 169 -7.79 -11.59 -19.25
N ALA A 170 -9.08 -11.68 -18.90
CA ALA A 170 -9.49 -11.86 -17.50
C ALA A 170 -8.90 -13.13 -16.86
N LYS A 171 -8.81 -14.24 -17.62
CA LYS A 171 -8.19 -15.48 -17.15
C LYS A 171 -6.68 -15.31 -16.94
N GLN A 172 -6.00 -14.59 -17.81
CA GLN A 172 -4.57 -14.31 -17.67
C GLN A 172 -4.30 -13.41 -16.46
N MET A 173 -5.04 -12.32 -16.31
CA MET A 173 -4.96 -11.43 -15.16
C MET A 173 -5.21 -12.18 -13.85
N LYS A 174 -6.19 -13.09 -13.80
CA LYS A 174 -6.44 -13.92 -12.61
C LYS A 174 -5.22 -14.78 -12.22
N LYS A 175 -4.50 -15.33 -13.20
CA LYS A 175 -3.29 -16.13 -12.92
C LYS A 175 -2.18 -15.25 -12.34
N GLU A 176 -1.98 -14.07 -12.90
CA GLU A 176 -0.98 -13.10 -12.45
C GLU A 176 -1.31 -12.59 -11.04
N ASP A 177 -2.57 -12.25 -10.78
CA ASP A 177 -3.06 -11.85 -9.46
C ASP A 177 -2.87 -12.96 -8.42
N TRP A 178 -3.17 -14.21 -8.79
CA TRP A 178 -2.98 -15.35 -7.90
C TRP A 178 -1.49 -15.59 -7.60
N ALA A 179 -0.62 -15.48 -8.59
CA ALA A 179 0.82 -15.57 -8.39
C ALA A 179 1.32 -14.47 -7.45
N GLY A 180 0.89 -13.22 -7.66
CA GLY A 180 1.19 -12.09 -6.77
C GLY A 180 0.62 -12.29 -5.36
N PHE A 181 -0.58 -12.85 -5.24
CA PHE A 181 -1.19 -13.20 -3.94
C PHE A 181 -0.37 -14.24 -3.19
N LEU A 182 0.05 -15.33 -3.86
CA LEU A 182 0.89 -16.36 -3.26
C LEU A 182 2.24 -15.79 -2.82
N GLU A 183 2.84 -14.94 -3.66
CA GLU A 183 4.11 -14.28 -3.35
C GLU A 183 3.98 -13.40 -2.10
N ARG A 184 2.94 -12.57 -2.02
CA ARG A 184 2.65 -11.74 -0.84
C ARG A 184 2.39 -12.59 0.40
N ASN A 185 1.54 -13.62 0.29
CA ASN A 185 1.21 -14.50 1.41
C ASN A 185 2.42 -15.29 1.92
N SER A 186 3.37 -15.65 1.05
CA SER A 186 4.60 -16.33 1.46
C SER A 186 5.45 -15.49 2.43
N ARG A 187 5.31 -14.17 2.38
CA ARG A 187 6.00 -13.20 3.24
C ARG A 187 5.19 -12.77 4.47
N ARG A 188 3.96 -13.27 4.63
CA ARG A 188 3.13 -12.93 5.79
C ARG A 188 3.42 -13.90 6.93
N LYS A 189 3.76 -13.35 8.09
CA LYS A 189 3.81 -14.14 9.33
C LYS A 189 2.48 -13.98 10.03
N VAL A 190 1.69 -15.04 10.03
CA VAL A 190 0.46 -15.06 10.82
C VAL A 190 0.85 -15.06 12.29
N VAL A 191 0.24 -14.18 13.07
CA VAL A 191 0.46 -14.09 14.52
C VAL A 191 -0.83 -14.50 15.23
N CYS A 192 -0.72 -15.22 16.34
CA CYS A 192 -1.87 -15.55 17.17
C CYS A 192 -2.40 -14.31 17.88
N ASP A 193 -3.71 -14.04 17.79
CA ASP A 193 -4.35 -12.88 18.42
C ASP A 193 -4.27 -12.90 19.95
N ASN A 194 -4.22 -14.09 20.57
CA ASN A 194 -4.19 -14.22 22.03
C ASN A 194 -2.77 -14.16 22.63
N CYS A 195 -1.81 -14.92 22.08
CA CYS A 195 -0.45 -15.00 22.64
C CYS A 195 0.61 -14.20 21.87
N LEU A 196 0.23 -13.57 20.76
CA LEU A 196 1.09 -12.77 19.88
C LEU A 196 2.32 -13.52 19.33
N LYS A 197 2.31 -14.86 19.37
CA LYS A 197 3.39 -15.68 18.80
C LYS A 197 3.16 -15.93 17.30
N PRO A 198 4.22 -15.89 16.48
CA PRO A 198 4.12 -16.20 15.06
C PRO A 198 3.82 -17.70 14.85
N GLN A 199 3.03 -17.98 13.83
CA GLN A 199 2.73 -19.32 13.34
C GLN A 199 4.01 -20.00 12.86
N THR A 200 4.24 -21.24 13.30
CA THR A 200 5.37 -22.04 12.81
C THR A 200 5.06 -22.63 11.42
N PRO A 201 6.06 -22.99 10.60
CA PRO A 201 5.82 -23.59 9.28
C PRO A 201 4.96 -24.87 9.31
N GLU A 202 5.02 -25.62 10.40
CA GLU A 202 4.29 -26.87 10.63
C GLU A 202 2.84 -26.63 11.10
N GLN A 203 2.56 -25.44 11.62
CA GLN A 203 1.22 -25.02 11.97
C GLN A 203 0.58 -24.41 10.73
N LYS A 204 -0.30 -25.17 10.07
CA LYS A 204 -1.41 -24.60 9.28
C LYS A 204 -2.67 -24.85 10.11
N TYR A 205 -3.65 -23.94 10.12
CA TYR A 205 -4.99 -24.02 10.78
C TYR A 205 -5.23 -23.09 12.01
N PRO A 206 -6.51 -22.73 12.30
CA PRO A 206 -6.93 -21.44 12.90
C PRO A 206 -6.83 -21.37 14.43
N ARG A 207 -6.18 -22.34 15.07
CA ARG A 207 -5.99 -22.37 16.53
C ARG A 207 -4.50 -22.42 16.83
N CYS A 208 -4.04 -21.56 17.73
CA CYS A 208 -2.67 -21.62 18.19
C CYS A 208 -2.49 -22.89 19.02
N ALA A 209 -1.42 -23.66 18.79
CA ALA A 209 -1.17 -24.85 19.61
C ALA A 209 -0.83 -24.52 21.08
N ARG A 210 -0.60 -23.23 21.38
CA ARG A 210 -0.21 -22.75 22.71
C ARG A 210 -1.38 -22.22 23.55
N CYS A 211 -2.49 -21.83 22.91
CA CYS A 211 -3.65 -21.24 23.58
C CYS A 211 -4.92 -21.43 22.74
#